data_AF-A0A845AMB3-F1
#
_entry.id   AF-A0A845AMB3-F1
#
_cell.length_a   1.000
_cell.length_b   1.000
_cell.length_c   1.000
_cell.angle_alpha   90.00
_cell.angle_beta   90.00
_cell.angle_gamma   90.00
#
_symmetry.space_group_name_H-M   'P 1'
#
loop_
_entity.id
_entity.type
_entity.pdbx_description
1 polymer ?
#
loop_
_entity_poly.entity_id
_entity_poly.type
_entity_poly.pdbx_seq_one_letter_code
_entity_poly.pdbx_strand_id
1 'polypeptide(L)'
;MNFLLKASVAIIATAASLTACSTKQSSNNANASTSQSTAAPNSAMTSSLQPSATNRSSILAAAEPFETLTEQAPTASKTELLNLIAKANQAAQTVSPSLDPQHQADMTNHLKAISGAQTTNNRTEIALASVEAYRTLVESAGDAGKIPQAVSLLDYSGFRYQADLSARPVRWSDSGNAVMFAEQKWASISDRVTDTTLKSEFSKSLEDMKSAQKASDVKAAKAASTKELDLVDKLESFFSKQ
;
A
#
# COMPACT_ATOMS: atom_id res chain seq x y z
N MET A 1 19.52 -5.67 -0.68
CA MET A 1 20.26 -5.55 0.60
C MET A 1 19.57 -6.48 1.57
N ASN A 2 20.27 -7.44 2.19
CA ASN A 2 19.67 -8.42 3.10
C ASN A 2 19.41 -7.78 4.46
N PHE A 3 18.16 -7.72 4.95
CA PHE A 3 17.88 -7.62 6.38
C PHE A 3 16.59 -8.36 6.76
N LEU A 4 16.76 -9.56 7.32
CA LEU A 4 15.73 -10.35 8.00
C LEU A 4 16.05 -10.36 9.50
N LEU A 5 15.26 -9.67 10.33
CA LEU A 5 15.29 -9.82 11.79
C LEU A 5 13.86 -10.09 12.29
N LYS A 6 13.54 -11.37 12.52
CA LYS A 6 12.25 -11.81 13.07
C LYS A 6 12.33 -11.83 14.60
N ALA A 7 11.55 -10.99 15.27
CA ALA A 7 11.33 -11.04 16.72
C ALA A 7 9.90 -11.51 17.02
N SER A 8 9.79 -12.65 17.71
CA SER A 8 8.52 -13.22 18.19
C SER A 8 8.18 -12.69 19.56
N VAL A 9 7.00 -12.08 19.74
CA VAL A 9 6.44 -11.76 21.07
C VAL A 9 4.94 -12.06 21.08
N ALA A 10 4.51 -12.80 22.11
CA ALA A 10 3.14 -13.15 22.43
C ALA A 10 2.43 -12.00 23.18
N ILE A 11 1.16 -11.75 22.85
CA ILE A 11 0.32 -10.78 23.56
C ILE A 11 -0.99 -11.44 24.02
N ILE A 12 -1.24 -11.34 25.32
CA ILE A 12 -2.47 -11.70 26.03
C ILE A 12 -3.51 -10.60 25.78
N ALA A 13 -4.70 -10.95 25.31
CA ALA A 13 -5.80 -10.02 25.08
C ALA A 13 -6.88 -10.13 26.17
N THR A 14 -7.13 -9.05 26.89
CA THR A 14 -8.33 -8.84 27.72
C THR A 14 -9.40 -8.12 26.89
N ALA A 15 -10.62 -8.67 26.94
CA ALA A 15 -11.79 -8.14 26.25
C ALA A 15 -12.49 -7.06 27.08
N ALA A 16 -12.95 -5.99 26.42
CA ALA A 16 -13.99 -5.11 26.95
C ALA A 16 -14.94 -4.75 25.80
N SER A 17 -16.19 -5.15 25.98
CA SER A 17 -17.34 -4.90 25.10
C SER A 17 -18.02 -3.58 25.45
N LEU A 18 -18.32 -2.75 24.46
CA LEU A 18 -19.33 -1.69 24.58
C LEU A 18 -20.25 -1.68 23.35
N THR A 19 -21.52 -1.84 23.66
CA THR A 19 -22.69 -1.80 22.79
C THR A 19 -23.20 -0.36 22.72
N ALA A 20 -23.53 0.14 21.52
CA ALA A 20 -24.57 1.17 21.38
C ALA A 20 -25.13 1.19 19.95
N CYS A 21 -26.43 0.88 19.86
CA CYS A 21 -27.29 1.12 18.72
C CYS A 21 -27.68 2.61 18.64
N SER A 22 -27.83 3.16 17.44
CA SER A 22 -28.97 4.01 17.08
C SER A 22 -29.05 4.27 15.58
N THR A 23 -30.26 4.64 15.17
CA THR A 23 -30.93 4.21 13.93
C THR A 23 -31.19 5.40 13.00
N LYS A 24 -31.18 5.11 11.67
CA LYS A 24 -32.10 5.58 10.61
C LYS A 24 -32.25 7.09 10.25
N GLN A 25 -31.99 7.33 8.95
CA GLN A 25 -32.97 7.79 7.94
C GLN A 25 -33.17 9.30 7.69
N SER A 26 -32.78 9.74 6.49
CA SER A 26 -33.64 10.56 5.62
C SER A 26 -33.18 10.54 4.16
N SER A 27 -34.18 10.63 3.29
CA SER A 27 -34.15 10.28 1.88
C SER A 27 -34.12 11.51 0.96
N ASN A 28 -33.66 11.26 -0.28
CA ASN A 28 -34.06 11.87 -1.55
C ASN A 28 -33.77 13.37 -1.81
N ASN A 29 -33.01 13.64 -2.87
CA ASN A 29 -33.62 14.31 -4.02
C ASN A 29 -32.87 14.07 -5.33
N ALA A 30 -33.61 13.58 -6.32
CA ALA A 30 -33.24 13.58 -7.72
C ALA A 30 -33.52 14.98 -8.31
N ASN A 31 -32.63 15.47 -9.18
CA ASN A 31 -33.10 16.33 -10.27
C ASN A 31 -32.24 16.15 -11.51
N ALA A 32 -32.92 16.29 -12.64
CA ALA A 32 -32.58 15.76 -13.94
C ALA A 32 -31.63 16.64 -14.77
N SER A 33 -31.07 15.95 -15.77
CA SER A 33 -30.38 16.36 -16.98
C SER A 33 -30.67 17.75 -17.57
N THR A 34 -29.62 18.38 -18.09
CA THR A 34 -29.70 19.17 -19.33
C THR A 34 -28.39 19.02 -20.10
N SER A 35 -28.50 18.55 -21.35
CA SER A 35 -27.43 18.37 -22.34
C SER A 35 -27.40 19.56 -23.30
N GLN A 36 -26.21 20.06 -23.66
CA GLN A 36 -25.80 20.72 -24.93
C GLN A 36 -24.35 21.21 -24.75
N SER A 37 -23.31 20.55 -25.27
CA SER A 37 -22.78 20.47 -26.65
C SER A 37 -22.33 21.81 -27.26
N THR A 38 -21.01 22.01 -27.34
CA THR A 38 -20.30 22.60 -28.51
C THR A 38 -18.84 22.11 -28.54
N ALA A 39 -18.39 21.69 -29.73
CA ALA A 39 -17.03 21.27 -30.11
C ALA A 39 -16.02 22.44 -30.03
N ALA A 40 -14.69 22.30 -29.97
CA ALA A 40 -13.77 21.54 -30.83
C ALA A 40 -12.35 21.48 -30.21
N PRO A 41 -11.38 20.73 -30.78
CA PRO A 41 -10.24 20.16 -30.06
C PRO A 41 -8.98 21.03 -30.14
N ASN A 42 -8.38 21.34 -28.99
CA ASN A 42 -6.97 21.66 -28.92
C ASN A 42 -6.22 20.39 -28.56
N SER A 43 -5.75 19.67 -29.59
CA SER A 43 -4.72 18.64 -29.46
C SER A 43 -3.39 19.32 -29.10
N ALA A 44 -3.30 19.88 -27.90
CA ALA A 44 -2.02 20.03 -27.25
C ALA A 44 -1.52 18.61 -27.01
N MET A 45 -0.42 18.23 -27.67
CA MET A 45 0.36 17.08 -27.30
C MET A 45 0.72 17.23 -25.81
N THR A 46 -0.10 16.63 -24.95
CA THR A 46 0.30 16.27 -23.60
C THR A 46 1.36 15.21 -23.78
N SER A 47 2.62 15.64 -23.96
CA SER A 47 3.77 14.80 -23.65
C SER A 47 3.49 14.18 -22.30
N SER A 48 3.24 12.88 -22.27
CA SER A 48 3.18 12.13 -21.03
C SER A 48 4.50 12.40 -20.31
N LEU A 49 4.42 13.19 -19.24
CA LEU A 49 5.54 13.52 -18.38
C LEU A 49 5.92 12.26 -17.60
N GLN A 50 6.49 11.27 -18.28
CA GLN A 50 7.15 10.18 -17.58
C GLN A 50 8.38 10.76 -16.87
N PRO A 51 8.61 10.41 -15.60
CA PRO A 51 9.81 10.82 -14.89
C PRO A 51 11.06 10.40 -15.66
N SER A 52 12.10 11.24 -15.66
CA SER A 52 13.42 10.82 -16.12
C SER A 52 13.91 9.62 -15.29
N ALA A 53 14.83 8.81 -15.82
CA ALA A 53 15.36 7.65 -15.11
C ALA A 53 15.97 8.03 -13.74
N THR A 54 16.67 9.17 -13.66
CA THR A 54 17.21 9.70 -12.39
C THR A 54 16.10 10.08 -11.42
N ASN A 55 15.07 10.78 -11.89
CA ASN A 55 13.94 11.17 -11.05
C ASN A 55 13.18 9.93 -10.55
N ARG A 56 12.94 8.95 -11.42
CA ARG A 56 12.33 7.66 -11.07
C ARG A 56 13.06 6.97 -9.93
N SER A 57 14.39 6.78 -10.06
CA SER A 57 15.17 6.10 -9.02
C SER A 57 15.13 6.84 -7.69
N SER A 58 15.14 8.18 -7.72
CA SER A 58 15.01 8.99 -6.50
C SER A 58 13.62 8.87 -5.85
N ILE A 59 12.55 8.82 -6.66
CA ILE A 59 11.18 8.65 -6.18
C ILE A 59 11.01 7.26 -5.55
N LEU A 60 11.50 6.20 -6.19
CA LEU A 60 11.44 4.85 -5.64
C LEU A 60 12.25 4.73 -4.34
N ALA A 61 13.45 5.31 -4.29
CA ALA A 61 14.25 5.33 -3.07
C ALA A 61 13.57 6.11 -1.92
N ALA A 62 12.69 7.07 -2.22
CA ALA A 62 11.92 7.78 -1.22
C ALA A 62 10.72 6.98 -0.68
N ALA A 63 10.34 5.86 -1.34
CA ALA A 63 9.27 4.98 -0.86
C ALA A 63 9.72 4.11 0.33
N GLU A 64 11.00 3.73 0.38
CA GLU A 64 11.62 2.89 1.41
C GLU A 64 11.33 3.32 2.87
N PRO A 65 11.47 4.62 3.25
CA PRO A 65 11.09 5.04 4.60
C PRO A 65 9.61 4.84 4.94
N PHE A 66 8.71 4.88 3.96
CA PHE A 66 7.28 4.63 4.17
C PHE A 66 6.97 3.14 4.32
N GLU A 67 7.67 2.29 3.58
CA GLU A 67 7.65 0.84 3.80
C GLU A 67 8.10 0.50 5.22
N THR A 68 9.28 0.96 5.61
CA THR A 68 9.83 0.75 6.96
C THR A 68 8.88 1.26 8.05
N LEU A 69 8.29 2.45 7.87
CA LEU A 69 7.32 3.00 8.81
C LEU A 69 6.05 2.14 8.88
N THR A 70 5.57 1.61 7.77
CA THR A 70 4.37 0.74 7.72
C THR A 70 4.59 -0.54 8.53
N GLU A 71 5.72 -1.22 8.31
CA GLU A 71 6.03 -2.48 8.98
C GLU A 71 6.26 -2.32 10.48
N GLN A 72 6.97 -1.25 10.87
CA GLN A 72 7.44 -1.08 12.23
C GLN A 72 6.48 -0.27 13.11
N ALA A 73 5.57 0.53 12.54
CA ALA A 73 4.62 1.33 13.32
C ALA A 73 3.85 0.54 14.40
N PRO A 74 3.40 -0.71 14.17
CA PRO A 74 2.68 -1.50 15.16
C PRO A 74 3.48 -1.86 16.42
N THR A 75 4.82 -1.96 16.33
CA THR A 75 5.66 -2.50 17.41
C THR A 75 6.76 -1.54 17.88
N ALA A 76 7.13 -0.54 17.08
CA ALA A 76 8.17 0.44 17.41
C ALA A 76 7.86 1.16 18.73
N SER A 77 8.89 1.38 19.55
CA SER A 77 8.78 2.27 20.71
C SER A 77 8.34 3.67 20.27
N LYS A 78 7.91 4.51 21.23
CA LYS A 78 7.50 5.89 20.90
C LYS A 78 8.62 6.68 20.22
N THR A 79 9.85 6.57 20.72
CA THR A 79 11.02 7.28 20.16
C THR A 79 11.36 6.77 18.76
N GLU A 80 11.37 5.45 18.57
CA GLU A 80 11.62 4.85 17.24
C GLU A 80 10.55 5.27 16.24
N LEU A 81 9.27 5.26 16.62
CA LEU A 81 8.18 5.70 15.75
C LEU A 81 8.37 7.15 15.29
N LEU A 82 8.73 8.06 16.21
CA LEU A 82 8.97 9.47 15.85
C LEU A 82 10.12 9.60 14.85
N ASN A 83 11.18 8.81 15.01
CA ASN A 83 12.30 8.78 14.08
C ASN A 83 11.89 8.24 12.70
N LEU A 84 11.07 7.19 12.66
CA LEU A 84 10.54 6.63 11.41
C LEU A 84 9.67 7.66 10.67
N ILE A 85 8.75 8.33 11.38
CA ILE A 85 7.92 9.40 10.82
C ILE A 85 8.78 10.55 10.28
N ALA A 86 9.82 10.96 11.01
CA ALA A 86 10.72 12.02 10.56
C ALA A 86 11.46 11.65 9.26
N LYS A 87 11.95 10.40 9.15
CA LYS A 87 12.59 9.89 7.93
C LYS A 87 11.63 9.86 6.74
N ALA A 88 10.40 9.39 6.95
CA ALA A 88 9.36 9.37 5.92
C ALA A 88 9.02 10.78 5.42
N ASN A 89 8.84 11.74 6.34
CA ASN A 89 8.63 13.15 5.99
C ASN A 89 9.78 13.73 5.17
N GLN A 90 11.03 13.47 5.58
CA GLN A 90 12.21 13.96 4.88
C GLN A 90 12.31 13.39 3.45
N ALA A 91 12.01 12.11 3.29
CA ALA A 91 12.00 11.44 1.99
C ALA A 91 10.96 12.07 1.05
N ALA A 92 9.72 12.24 1.52
CA ALA A 92 8.66 12.90 0.74
C ALA A 92 9.02 14.34 0.35
N GLN A 93 9.59 15.13 1.27
CA GLN A 93 10.02 16.50 0.97
C GLN A 93 11.09 16.55 -0.13
N THR A 94 12.02 15.59 -0.12
CA THR A 94 13.13 15.53 -1.09
C THR A 94 12.62 15.31 -2.52
N VAL A 95 11.57 14.49 -2.68
CA VAL A 95 11.06 14.12 -4.02
C VAL A 95 9.81 14.88 -4.44
N SER A 96 9.17 15.64 -3.54
CA SER A 96 7.96 16.41 -3.81
C SER A 96 8.04 17.26 -5.09
N PRO A 97 9.14 17.98 -5.41
CA PRO A 97 9.25 18.75 -6.65
C PRO A 97 9.22 17.92 -7.93
N SER A 98 9.50 16.61 -7.84
CA SER A 98 9.52 15.67 -8.96
C SER A 98 8.16 14.99 -9.20
N LEU A 99 7.20 15.16 -8.28
CA LEU A 99 5.86 14.60 -8.39
C LEU A 99 4.97 15.53 -9.22
N ASP A 100 4.01 14.97 -9.95
CA ASP A 100 2.95 15.76 -10.57
C ASP A 100 1.99 16.36 -9.51
N PRO A 101 1.16 17.36 -9.86
CA PRO A 101 0.31 18.03 -8.88
C PRO A 101 -0.64 17.12 -8.12
N GLN A 102 -1.13 16.04 -8.75
CA GLN A 102 -2.03 15.10 -8.09
C GLN A 102 -1.28 14.30 -7.02
N HIS A 103 -0.14 13.72 -7.39
CA HIS A 103 0.69 12.97 -6.43
C HIS A 103 1.26 13.85 -5.31
N GLN A 104 1.54 15.14 -5.57
CA GLN A 104 1.90 16.10 -4.52
C GLN A 104 0.76 16.31 -3.51
N ALA A 105 -0.47 16.45 -3.99
CA ALA A 105 -1.65 16.61 -3.14
C ALA A 105 -1.92 15.35 -2.32
N ASP A 106 -1.85 14.17 -2.94
CA ASP A 106 -2.03 12.89 -2.27
C ASP A 106 -0.96 12.68 -1.19
N MET A 107 0.31 12.91 -1.52
CA MET A 107 1.41 12.86 -0.55
C MET A 107 1.15 13.81 0.63
N THR A 108 0.73 15.05 0.38
CA THR A 108 0.39 16.02 1.44
C THR A 108 -0.71 15.50 2.35
N ASN A 109 -1.74 14.88 1.79
CA ASN A 109 -2.85 14.29 2.56
C ASN A 109 -2.38 13.11 3.42
N HIS A 110 -1.52 12.24 2.88
CA HIS A 110 -0.96 11.12 3.63
C HIS A 110 -0.07 11.58 4.78
N LEU A 111 0.81 12.56 4.56
CA LEU A 111 1.65 13.13 5.62
C LEU A 111 0.81 13.78 6.73
N LYS A 112 -0.27 14.48 6.36
CA LYS A 112 -1.23 15.03 7.33
C LYS A 112 -1.93 13.93 8.13
N ALA A 113 -2.30 12.82 7.49
CA ALA A 113 -2.91 11.67 8.17
C ALA A 113 -1.93 11.00 9.15
N ILE A 114 -0.66 10.80 8.75
CA ILE A 114 0.40 10.29 9.63
C ILE A 114 0.56 11.21 10.85
N SER A 115 0.64 12.53 10.64
CA SER A 115 0.75 13.50 11.73
C SER A 115 -0.47 13.47 12.66
N GLY A 116 -1.68 13.43 12.11
CA GLY A 116 -2.90 13.32 12.91
C GLY A 116 -2.93 12.03 13.75
N ALA A 117 -2.61 10.89 13.16
CA ALA A 117 -2.54 9.60 13.84
C ALA A 117 -1.44 9.56 14.92
N GLN A 118 -0.31 10.22 14.67
CA GLN A 118 0.77 10.38 15.66
C GLN A 118 0.28 11.09 16.93
N THR A 119 -0.54 12.16 16.81
CA THR A 119 -1.03 12.91 18.00
C THR A 119 -1.88 12.06 18.95
N THR A 120 -2.54 11.02 18.42
CA THR A 120 -3.36 10.07 19.18
C THR A 120 -2.67 8.74 19.42
N ASN A 121 -1.39 8.61 19.01
CA ASN A 121 -0.61 7.37 19.04
C ASN A 121 -1.34 6.19 18.35
N ASN A 122 -2.14 6.48 17.32
CA ASN A 122 -2.89 5.47 16.59
C ASN A 122 -2.00 4.77 15.55
N ARG A 123 -1.33 3.70 15.99
CA ARG A 123 -0.32 2.98 15.18
C ARG A 123 -0.88 2.38 13.89
N THR A 124 -2.11 1.91 13.92
CA THR A 124 -2.79 1.37 12.73
C THR A 124 -2.96 2.46 11.68
N GLU A 125 -3.47 3.63 12.06
CA GLU A 125 -3.65 4.75 11.11
C GLU A 125 -2.32 5.30 10.59
N ILE A 126 -1.26 5.26 11.39
CA ILE A 126 0.09 5.61 10.92
C ILE A 126 0.53 4.62 9.83
N ALA A 127 0.40 3.31 10.06
CA ALA A 127 0.77 2.30 9.07
C ALA A 127 -0.07 2.42 7.78
N LEU A 128 -1.38 2.62 7.92
CA LEU A 128 -2.29 2.78 6.77
C LEU A 128 -1.98 4.05 5.96
N ALA A 129 -1.75 5.18 6.61
CA ALA A 129 -1.38 6.39 5.89
C ALA A 129 0.01 6.29 5.24
N SER A 130 0.94 5.58 5.89
CA SER A 130 2.29 5.34 5.37
C SER A 130 2.28 4.46 4.12
N VAL A 131 1.50 3.38 4.10
CA VAL A 131 1.44 2.48 2.94
C VAL A 131 0.79 3.15 1.72
N GLU A 132 -0.14 4.09 1.92
CA GLU A 132 -0.68 4.89 0.81
C GLU A 132 0.33 5.93 0.28
N ALA A 133 1.18 6.50 1.14
CA ALA A 133 2.28 7.35 0.70
C ALA A 133 3.32 6.54 -0.11
N TYR A 134 3.64 5.31 0.33
CA TYR A 134 4.45 4.37 -0.46
C TYR A 134 3.85 4.15 -1.84
N ARG A 135 2.56 3.82 -1.91
CA ARG A 135 1.85 3.62 -3.19
C ARG A 135 1.93 4.84 -4.10
N THR A 136 1.66 6.03 -3.55
CA THR A 136 1.74 7.30 -4.28
C THR A 136 3.10 7.48 -4.94
N LEU A 137 4.19 7.19 -4.22
CA LEU A 137 5.54 7.29 -4.75
C LEU A 137 5.79 6.22 -5.84
N VAL A 138 5.42 4.97 -5.60
CA VAL A 138 5.55 3.89 -6.59
C VAL A 138 4.77 4.21 -7.86
N GLU A 139 3.52 4.66 -7.75
CA GLU A 139 2.66 5.03 -8.88
C GLU A 139 3.26 6.21 -9.66
N SER A 140 3.76 7.24 -8.97
CA SER A 140 4.38 8.42 -9.59
C SER A 140 5.69 8.10 -10.33
N ALA A 141 6.42 7.06 -9.92
CA ALA A 141 7.66 6.64 -10.57
C ALA A 141 7.43 6.03 -11.98
N GLY A 142 6.19 5.63 -12.30
CA GLY A 142 5.79 5.01 -13.57
C GLY A 142 6.25 3.56 -13.74
N ASP A 143 6.21 3.03 -14.97
CA ASP A 143 6.60 1.65 -15.32
C ASP A 143 7.69 1.60 -16.40
N ALA A 144 8.85 2.21 -16.12
CA ALA A 144 9.96 2.33 -17.08
C ALA A 144 11.23 1.56 -16.65
N GLY A 145 11.15 0.77 -15.57
CA GLY A 145 12.29 0.02 -15.03
C GLY A 145 12.35 -1.43 -15.50
N LYS A 146 13.47 -2.11 -15.20
CA LYS A 146 13.59 -3.57 -15.41
C LYS A 146 12.58 -4.36 -14.57
N ILE A 147 12.47 -3.99 -13.30
CA ILE A 147 11.47 -4.51 -12.39
C ILE A 147 10.15 -3.79 -12.71
N PRO A 148 9.09 -4.52 -13.10
CA PRO A 148 7.78 -3.92 -13.35
C PRO A 148 7.27 -3.21 -12.11
N GLN A 149 6.65 -2.05 -12.28
CA GLN A 149 6.00 -1.31 -11.20
C GLN A 149 5.00 -2.19 -10.41
N ALA A 150 4.35 -3.13 -11.10
CA ALA A 150 3.42 -4.06 -10.49
C ALA A 150 4.06 -4.92 -9.37
N VAL A 151 5.37 -5.16 -9.38
CA VAL A 151 6.07 -5.91 -8.32
C VAL A 151 6.06 -5.12 -7.02
N SER A 152 6.48 -3.86 -7.02
CA SER A 152 6.37 -2.98 -5.84
C SER A 152 4.92 -2.74 -5.42
N LEU A 153 3.96 -2.76 -6.35
CA LEU A 153 2.54 -2.69 -6.02
C LEU A 153 1.98 -3.98 -5.40
N LEU A 154 2.65 -5.12 -5.56
CA LEU A 154 2.35 -6.34 -4.81
C LEU A 154 2.81 -6.19 -3.35
N ASP A 155 4.02 -5.66 -3.10
CA ASP A 155 4.47 -5.31 -1.75
C ASP A 155 3.49 -4.39 -1.03
N TYR A 156 3.07 -3.30 -1.70
CA TYR A 156 1.99 -2.43 -1.20
C TYR A 156 0.77 -3.24 -0.73
N SER A 157 0.36 -4.24 -1.49
CA SER A 157 -0.82 -5.04 -1.18
C SER A 157 -0.61 -5.89 0.06
N GLY A 158 0.54 -6.55 0.17
CA GLY A 158 0.93 -7.32 1.34
C GLY A 158 1.00 -6.45 2.60
N PHE A 159 1.64 -5.28 2.52
CA PHE A 159 1.72 -4.31 3.62
C PHE A 159 0.36 -3.76 4.01
N ARG A 160 -0.47 -3.36 3.04
CA ARG A 160 -1.82 -2.85 3.27
C ARG A 160 -2.68 -3.90 3.97
N TYR A 161 -2.61 -5.14 3.48
CA TYR A 161 -3.31 -6.27 4.07
C TYR A 161 -2.89 -6.48 5.54
N GLN A 162 -1.59 -6.49 5.84
CA GLN A 162 -1.10 -6.64 7.23
C GLN A 162 -1.48 -5.46 8.14
N ALA A 163 -1.51 -4.24 7.62
CA ALA A 163 -1.98 -3.06 8.34
C ALA A 163 -3.47 -3.19 8.71
N ASP A 164 -4.31 -3.62 7.77
CA ASP A 164 -5.75 -3.85 7.99
C ASP A 164 -6.01 -4.98 9.01
N LEU A 165 -5.18 -6.03 9.03
CA LEU A 165 -5.23 -7.10 10.04
C LEU A 165 -4.79 -6.63 11.45
N SER A 166 -4.02 -5.55 11.51
CA SER A 166 -3.52 -5.00 12.78
C SER A 166 -4.52 -4.04 13.43
N ALA A 167 -5.54 -3.60 12.69
CA ALA A 167 -6.63 -2.78 13.21
C ALA A 167 -7.46 -3.49 14.29
N ARG A 168 -8.09 -2.70 15.17
CA ARG A 168 -9.02 -3.18 16.21
C ARG A 168 -10.31 -2.35 16.17
N PRO A 169 -11.44 -2.90 15.68
CA PRO A 169 -11.59 -4.24 15.09
C PRO A 169 -10.82 -4.40 13.76
N VAL A 170 -10.56 -5.65 13.35
CA VAL A 170 -9.90 -5.96 12.07
C VAL A 170 -10.72 -5.43 10.89
N ARG A 171 -10.05 -4.85 9.89
CA ARG A 171 -10.68 -4.28 8.69
C ARG A 171 -10.80 -5.31 7.55
N TRP A 172 -11.63 -6.34 7.76
CA TRP A 172 -11.76 -7.44 6.79
C TRP A 172 -12.21 -7.04 5.38
N SER A 173 -13.00 -5.98 5.24
CA SER A 173 -13.39 -5.45 3.92
C SER A 173 -12.19 -4.83 3.20
N ASP A 174 -11.41 -4.03 3.91
CA ASP A 174 -10.25 -3.34 3.34
C ASP A 174 -9.13 -4.32 3.01
N SER A 175 -8.92 -5.33 3.86
CA SER A 175 -8.00 -6.43 3.57
C SER A 175 -8.47 -7.23 2.35
N GLY A 176 -9.77 -7.42 2.16
CA GLY A 176 -10.33 -8.00 0.93
C GLY A 176 -9.99 -7.19 -0.33
N ASN A 177 -10.08 -5.85 -0.24
CA ASN A 177 -9.70 -4.95 -1.33
C ASN A 177 -8.20 -5.04 -1.66
N ALA A 178 -7.34 -5.15 -0.64
CA ALA A 178 -5.90 -5.34 -0.84
C ALA A 178 -5.60 -6.65 -1.59
N VAL A 179 -6.27 -7.76 -1.27
CA VAL A 179 -6.14 -9.03 -2.00
C VAL A 179 -6.58 -8.88 -3.46
N MET A 180 -7.72 -8.23 -3.71
CA MET A 180 -8.19 -8.00 -5.08
C MET A 180 -7.23 -7.15 -5.90
N PHE A 181 -6.63 -6.12 -5.28
CA PHE A 181 -5.61 -5.31 -5.92
C PHE A 181 -4.36 -6.15 -6.24
N ALA A 182 -3.91 -7.00 -5.30
CA ALA A 182 -2.80 -7.93 -5.53
C ALA A 182 -3.09 -8.89 -6.70
N GLU A 183 -4.27 -9.50 -6.76
CA GLU A 183 -4.70 -10.37 -7.86
C GLU A 183 -4.62 -9.65 -9.22
N GLN A 184 -5.03 -8.38 -9.28
CA GLN A 184 -4.94 -7.56 -10.50
C GLN A 184 -3.48 -7.28 -10.91
N LYS A 185 -2.62 -6.90 -9.95
CA LYS A 185 -1.20 -6.63 -10.24
C LYS A 185 -0.48 -7.90 -10.65
N TRP A 186 -0.74 -9.02 -9.97
CA TRP A 186 -0.20 -10.32 -10.33
C TRP A 186 -0.62 -10.73 -11.74
N ALA A 187 -1.90 -10.62 -12.08
CA ALA A 187 -2.40 -10.93 -13.42
C ALA A 187 -1.65 -10.15 -14.52
N SER A 188 -1.29 -8.89 -14.26
CA SER A 188 -0.58 -8.04 -15.23
C SER A 188 0.87 -8.47 -15.53
N ILE A 189 1.50 -9.25 -14.67
CA ILE A 189 2.92 -9.65 -14.82
C ILE A 189 3.15 -11.16 -14.86
N SER A 190 2.19 -11.98 -14.43
CA SER A 190 2.37 -13.42 -14.22
C SER A 190 2.80 -14.18 -15.48
N ASP A 191 2.42 -13.72 -16.68
CA ASP A 191 2.83 -14.34 -17.95
C ASP A 191 4.28 -14.03 -18.35
N ARG A 192 4.89 -13.02 -17.73
CA ARG A 192 6.31 -12.70 -17.88
C ARG A 192 7.18 -13.50 -16.90
N VAL A 193 6.58 -14.15 -15.91
CA VAL A 193 7.29 -14.99 -14.92
C VAL A 193 7.44 -16.40 -15.48
N THR A 194 8.62 -16.67 -16.04
CA THR A 194 8.95 -17.97 -16.68
C THR A 194 9.36 -19.04 -15.67
N ASP A 195 9.75 -18.66 -14.45
CA ASP A 195 9.93 -19.59 -13.33
C ASP A 195 8.55 -20.12 -12.89
N THR A 196 8.23 -21.34 -13.30
CA THR A 196 6.93 -21.97 -13.05
C THR A 196 6.69 -22.27 -11.56
N THR A 197 7.75 -22.52 -10.80
CA THR A 197 7.67 -22.71 -9.35
C THR A 197 7.28 -21.40 -8.68
N LEU A 198 8.00 -20.32 -8.99
CA LEU A 198 7.70 -18.98 -8.46
C LEU A 198 6.28 -18.53 -8.84
N LYS A 199 5.88 -18.72 -10.11
CA LYS A 199 4.53 -18.38 -10.58
C LYS A 199 3.44 -19.15 -9.80
N SER A 200 3.65 -20.44 -9.56
CA SER A 200 2.73 -21.29 -8.79
C SER A 200 2.67 -20.89 -7.31
N GLU A 201 3.83 -20.69 -6.68
CA GLU A 201 3.93 -20.28 -5.26
C GLU A 201 3.23 -18.94 -5.01
N PHE A 202 3.43 -17.96 -5.89
CA PHE A 202 2.82 -16.63 -5.76
C PHE A 202 1.30 -16.69 -5.95
N SER A 203 0.83 -17.45 -6.94
CA SER A 203 -0.62 -17.64 -7.14
C SER A 203 -1.26 -18.31 -5.91
N LYS A 204 -0.58 -19.30 -5.34
CA LYS A 204 -1.04 -20.01 -4.14
C LYS A 204 -1.10 -19.10 -2.91
N SER A 205 -0.14 -18.19 -2.72
CA SER A 205 -0.15 -17.27 -1.57
C SER A 205 -1.32 -16.29 -1.64
N LEU A 206 -1.68 -15.79 -2.82
CA LEU A 206 -2.86 -14.95 -3.01
C LEU A 206 -4.17 -15.71 -2.69
N GLU A 207 -4.28 -16.96 -3.13
CA GLU A 207 -5.41 -17.83 -2.78
C GLU A 207 -5.51 -18.07 -1.25
N ASP A 208 -4.38 -18.25 -0.57
CA ASP A 208 -4.33 -18.40 0.88
C ASP A 208 -4.75 -17.12 1.61
N MET A 209 -4.29 -15.95 1.16
CA MET A 209 -4.74 -14.66 1.70
C MET A 209 -6.25 -14.51 1.55
N LYS A 210 -6.79 -14.78 0.35
CA LYS A 210 -8.24 -14.73 0.08
C LYS A 210 -9.03 -15.70 0.96
N SER A 211 -8.54 -16.92 1.13
CA SER A 211 -9.20 -17.95 1.93
C SER A 211 -9.21 -17.56 3.41
N ALA A 212 -8.08 -17.08 3.93
CA ALA A 212 -7.96 -16.61 5.30
C ALA A 212 -8.82 -15.36 5.58
N GLN A 213 -8.90 -14.43 4.62
CA GLN A 213 -9.80 -13.27 4.67
C GLN A 213 -11.26 -13.70 4.81
N LYS A 214 -11.73 -14.62 3.97
CA LYS A 214 -13.11 -15.15 4.03
C LYS A 214 -13.41 -15.87 5.33
N ALA A 215 -12.43 -16.60 5.87
CA ALA A 215 -12.54 -17.28 7.15
C ALA A 215 -12.43 -16.34 8.36
N SER A 216 -12.06 -15.06 8.14
CA SER A 216 -11.71 -14.12 9.21
C SER A 216 -10.63 -14.66 10.17
N ASP A 217 -9.68 -15.45 9.65
CA ASP A 217 -8.59 -16.04 10.42
C ASP A 217 -7.35 -15.15 10.35
N VAL A 218 -7.14 -14.34 11.40
CA VAL A 218 -6.00 -13.41 11.47
C VAL A 218 -4.65 -14.14 11.40
N LYS A 219 -4.54 -15.33 11.98
CA LYS A 219 -3.26 -16.06 12.01
C LYS A 219 -2.92 -16.57 10.62
N ALA A 220 -3.89 -17.21 9.95
CA ALA A 220 -3.71 -17.67 8.57
C ALA A 220 -3.48 -16.50 7.62
N ALA A 221 -4.20 -15.39 7.80
CA ALA A 221 -4.08 -14.20 6.97
C ALA A 221 -2.69 -13.55 7.09
N LYS A 222 -2.15 -13.45 8.30
CA LYS A 222 -0.78 -12.97 8.52
C LYS A 222 0.25 -13.90 7.90
N ALA A 223 0.13 -15.21 8.11
CA ALA A 223 1.05 -16.19 7.54
C ALA A 223 1.07 -16.14 6.00
N ALA A 224 -0.11 -16.05 5.37
CA ALA A 224 -0.24 -15.97 3.92
C ALA A 224 0.36 -14.68 3.34
N SER A 225 0.09 -13.53 3.97
CA SER A 225 0.65 -12.25 3.53
C SER A 225 2.15 -12.12 3.78
N THR A 226 2.69 -12.68 4.87
CA THR A 226 4.15 -12.77 5.05
C THR A 226 4.78 -13.61 3.94
N LYS A 227 4.16 -14.74 3.57
CA LYS A 227 4.65 -15.55 2.46
C LYS A 227 4.57 -14.82 1.12
N GLU A 228 3.52 -14.04 0.90
CA GLU A 228 3.38 -13.22 -0.31
C GLU A 228 4.51 -12.19 -0.43
N LEU A 229 4.77 -11.41 0.63
CA LEU A 229 5.91 -10.48 0.68
C LEU A 229 7.27 -11.18 0.47
N ASP A 230 7.52 -12.31 1.15
CA ASP A 230 8.74 -13.12 0.93
C ASP A 230 8.89 -13.57 -0.55
N LEU A 231 7.78 -13.69 -1.29
CA LEU A 231 7.80 -14.05 -2.71
C LEU A 231 7.94 -12.83 -3.64
N VAL A 232 7.57 -11.63 -3.19
CA VAL A 232 7.83 -10.39 -3.94
C VAL A 232 9.33 -10.16 -4.07
N ASP A 233 10.12 -10.36 -3.00
CA ASP A 233 11.59 -10.36 -3.04
C ASP A 233 12.15 -11.29 -4.15
N LYS A 234 11.52 -12.47 -4.31
CA LYS A 234 11.91 -13.43 -5.36
C LYS A 234 11.51 -12.93 -6.74
N LEU A 235 10.35 -12.27 -6.89
CA LEU A 235 9.94 -11.65 -8.15
C LEU A 235 10.90 -10.51 -8.55
N GLU A 236 11.29 -9.65 -7.61
CA GLU A 236 12.29 -8.62 -7.84
C GLU A 236 13.62 -9.23 -8.31
N SER A 237 14.10 -10.25 -7.60
CA SER A 237 15.30 -10.99 -7.99
C SER A 237 15.18 -11.60 -9.39
N PHE A 238 14.02 -12.18 -9.72
CA PHE A 238 13.74 -12.74 -11.04
C PHE A 238 13.80 -11.67 -12.13
N PHE A 239 13.06 -10.56 -11.99
CA PHE A 239 13.03 -9.50 -13.01
C PHE A 239 14.34 -8.73 -13.13
N SER A 240 15.11 -8.58 -12.04
CA SER A 240 16.41 -7.89 -12.08
C SER A 240 17.46 -8.62 -12.95
N LYS A 241 17.31 -9.93 -13.14
CA LYS A 241 18.21 -10.79 -13.92
C LYS A 241 17.83 -10.91 -15.40
N GLN A 242 16.69 -10.35 -15.79
CA GLN A 242 16.28 -10.30 -17.20
C GLN A 242 17.04 -9.24 -18.00
#